data_AF-A0A945G4K6-F1
#
_entry.id   AF-A0A945G4K6-F1
#
_cell.length_a   1.000
_cell.length_b   1.000
_cell.length_c   1.000
_cell.angle_alpha   90.00
_cell.angle_beta   90.00
_cell.angle_gamma   90.00
#
_symmetry.space_group_name_H-M   'P 1'
#
loop_
_entity.id
_entity.type
_entity.pdbx_description
1 polymer ?
#
loop_
_entity_poly.entity_id
_entity_poly.type
_entity_poly.pdbx_seq_one_letter_code
_entity_poly.pdbx_strand_id
1 'polypeptide(L)'
;MNDIFISYAHLDDESLDEEQKGWITKFHRVLQVKLSQLLGESPTIWRDQKLSGSDIYDDKIVTEFKNAQVMISILSPRYVKSEWCNRELHEFHKAAEDGSGVRIGDKSRIIKVVKTPFDAEEAAEHLPAIFETILGFDFFEEDQETGRIVEFDETFGPRAKQNYFSRIYDLASEIAKILKNMRSGAAPEQTEPLAKTGRTIFLAAVTSDIQSGREKLYRELIDRGHHVLPDRPLPTSGAELEGAIREMLGQADCSVHLVGQKYGIIPEDASHSMAKIQNDMASEQVQSKQDFQRFIWMPRPLITDDERQQQFITELQEDPAAHAGAELMEDSLDNFRDYVVEKLKPQAKPAETPADTGPSADGPPSVYLIFDQKDDETVAPLEDYLFDQGLEVLVPSFDGDEADIKQAHNEKMIHCDAVLIYYGNADRAWVDMKLMNLMKAPGYGRTKPFVAKTVYLAPPMDRRKQRYRTHSAEVVVQEGDAFTPVLLDAFTATLKK
;
A
#
# COMPACT_ATOMS: atom_id res chain seq x y z
N MET A 1 -22.86 -20.75 21.23
CA MET A 1 -23.14 -20.05 19.96
C MET A 1 -21.80 -19.77 19.35
N ASN A 2 -21.52 -20.35 18.18
CA ASN A 2 -20.22 -20.19 17.53
C ASN A 2 -20.20 -18.86 16.78
N ASP A 3 -19.09 -18.13 16.84
CA ASP A 3 -18.94 -16.91 16.04
C ASP A 3 -18.58 -17.28 14.60
N ILE A 4 -17.72 -18.29 14.43
CA ILE A 4 -17.13 -18.65 13.14
C ILE A 4 -17.21 -20.17 12.96
N PHE A 5 -17.61 -20.60 11.76
CA PHE A 5 -17.50 -21.98 11.31
C PHE A 5 -16.45 -22.09 10.20
N ILE A 6 -15.51 -23.04 10.32
CA ILE A 6 -14.56 -23.40 9.27
C ILE A 6 -15.02 -24.69 8.60
N SER A 7 -15.46 -24.60 7.35
CA SER A 7 -15.76 -25.75 6.49
C SER A 7 -14.55 -26.07 5.62
N TYR A 8 -14.19 -27.35 5.58
CA TYR A 8 -13.01 -27.86 4.91
C TYR A 8 -13.16 -29.35 4.62
N ALA A 9 -12.37 -29.90 3.69
CA ALA A 9 -12.31 -31.35 3.51
C ALA A 9 -11.27 -31.97 4.46
N HIS A 10 -11.60 -33.04 5.19
CA HIS A 10 -10.70 -33.62 6.19
C HIS A 10 -9.29 -33.98 5.68
N LEU A 11 -9.19 -34.45 4.44
CA LEU A 11 -7.90 -34.74 3.79
C LEU A 11 -6.99 -33.50 3.71
N ASP A 12 -7.56 -32.29 3.71
CA ASP A 12 -6.78 -31.05 3.72
C ASP A 12 -6.11 -30.76 5.07
N ASP A 13 -6.51 -31.46 6.14
CA ASP A 13 -5.89 -31.40 7.47
C ASP A 13 -5.02 -32.63 7.78
N GLU A 14 -4.79 -33.51 6.80
CA GLU A 14 -3.76 -34.54 6.94
C GLU A 14 -2.37 -33.91 6.81
N SER A 15 -1.45 -34.35 7.67
CA SER A 15 -0.05 -33.94 7.64
C SER A 15 0.79 -35.02 6.97
N LEU A 16 1.78 -34.59 6.19
CA LEU A 16 2.78 -35.49 5.60
C LEU A 16 3.72 -36.11 6.65
N ASP A 17 3.80 -35.50 7.83
CA ASP A 17 4.58 -35.93 8.98
C ASP A 17 3.63 -36.15 10.18
N GLU A 18 3.65 -37.35 10.76
CA GLU A 18 2.79 -37.74 11.90
C GLU A 18 3.03 -36.89 13.16
N GLU A 19 4.21 -36.28 13.29
CA GLU A 19 4.52 -35.39 14.42
C GLU A 19 3.99 -33.96 14.22
N GLN A 20 3.58 -33.63 13.00
CA GLN A 20 3.10 -32.30 12.63
C GLN A 20 1.57 -32.23 12.59
N LYS A 21 1.04 -31.05 12.93
CA LYS A 21 -0.38 -30.76 12.78
C LYS A 21 -0.71 -30.42 11.33
N GLY A 22 -1.90 -30.82 10.88
CA GLY A 22 -2.41 -30.48 9.56
C GLY A 22 -2.62 -28.99 9.33
N TRP A 23 -2.76 -28.64 8.05
CA TRP A 23 -2.87 -27.25 7.60
C TRP A 23 -4.06 -26.53 8.23
N ILE A 24 -5.22 -27.19 8.32
CA ILE A 24 -6.45 -26.61 8.87
C ILE A 24 -6.32 -26.40 10.38
N THR A 25 -5.65 -27.33 11.07
CA THR A 25 -5.36 -27.24 12.50
C THR A 25 -4.46 -26.04 12.81
N LYS A 26 -3.39 -25.85 12.02
CA LYS A 26 -2.52 -24.68 12.12
C LYS A 26 -3.30 -23.40 11.83
N PHE A 27 -4.07 -23.39 10.74
CA PHE A 27 -4.88 -22.25 10.30
C PHE A 27 -5.86 -21.79 11.39
N HIS A 28 -6.65 -22.72 11.95
CA HIS A 28 -7.57 -22.43 13.05
C HIS A 28 -6.82 -21.77 14.20
N ARG A 29 -5.71 -22.37 14.67
CA ARG A 29 -4.96 -21.85 15.82
C ARG A 29 -4.50 -20.41 15.60
N VAL A 30 -3.89 -20.13 14.45
CA VAL A 30 -3.35 -18.80 14.15
C VAL A 30 -4.47 -17.78 13.99
N LEU A 31 -5.55 -18.15 13.28
CA LEU A 31 -6.73 -17.32 13.10
C LEU A 31 -7.38 -16.97 14.44
N GLN A 32 -7.54 -17.95 15.34
CA GLN A 32 -8.11 -17.74 16.68
C GLN A 32 -7.28 -16.76 17.51
N VAL A 33 -5.95 -16.92 17.51
CA VAL A 33 -5.05 -16.00 18.22
C VAL A 33 -5.18 -14.59 17.66
N LYS A 34 -5.14 -14.44 16.34
CA LYS A 34 -5.18 -13.11 15.72
C LYS A 34 -6.53 -12.42 15.92
N LEU A 35 -7.62 -13.15 15.75
CA LEU A 35 -8.95 -12.60 16.02
C LEU A 35 -9.14 -12.22 17.48
N SER A 36 -8.60 -13.01 18.42
CA SER A 36 -8.65 -12.67 19.84
C SER A 36 -7.98 -11.31 20.12
N GLN A 37 -6.84 -11.05 19.47
CA GLN A 37 -6.14 -9.77 19.57
C GLN A 37 -6.94 -8.60 18.97
N LEU A 38 -7.61 -8.81 17.84
CA LEU A 38 -8.37 -7.76 17.12
C LEU A 38 -9.72 -7.43 17.75
N LEU A 39 -10.35 -8.42 18.39
CA LEU A 39 -11.64 -8.28 19.06
C LEU A 39 -11.51 -7.89 20.54
N GLY A 40 -10.35 -8.14 21.16
CA GLY A 40 -10.15 -7.97 22.60
C GLY A 40 -10.77 -9.09 23.44
N GLU A 41 -11.36 -10.09 22.80
CA GLU A 41 -11.96 -11.29 23.39
C GLU A 41 -11.79 -12.48 22.46
N SER A 42 -11.82 -13.70 22.99
CA SER A 42 -11.63 -14.90 22.17
C SER A 42 -12.94 -15.31 21.47
N PRO A 43 -13.02 -15.23 20.13
CA PRO A 43 -14.19 -15.73 19.42
C PRO A 43 -14.25 -17.24 19.49
N THR A 44 -15.47 -17.78 19.44
CA THR A 44 -15.70 -19.22 19.38
C THR A 44 -15.60 -19.66 17.92
N ILE A 45 -14.47 -20.26 17.56
CA ILE A 45 -14.24 -20.85 16.24
C ILE A 45 -14.51 -22.34 16.31
N TRP A 46 -15.48 -22.79 15.53
CA TRP A 46 -15.81 -24.19 15.40
C TRP A 46 -15.33 -24.72 14.05
N ARG A 47 -14.86 -25.96 14.06
CA ARG A 47 -14.56 -26.76 12.87
C ARG A 47 -14.86 -28.19 13.22
N ASP A 48 -15.33 -28.98 12.28
CA ASP A 48 -15.51 -30.40 12.54
C ASP A 48 -14.15 -31.10 12.65
N GLN A 49 -13.99 -31.98 13.64
CA GLN A 49 -12.77 -32.77 13.86
C GLN A 49 -12.98 -34.26 13.63
N LYS A 50 -14.21 -34.75 13.40
CA LYS A 50 -14.53 -36.18 13.48
C LYS A 50 -15.72 -36.68 12.63
N LEU A 51 -16.02 -36.12 11.46
CA LEU A 51 -16.99 -36.76 10.57
C LEU A 51 -16.26 -37.68 9.58
N SER A 52 -16.27 -38.97 9.89
CA SER A 52 -16.05 -39.97 8.85
C SER A 52 -17.30 -40.01 7.96
N GLY A 53 -17.16 -40.21 6.66
CA GLY A 53 -18.29 -40.21 5.70
C GLY A 53 -19.38 -41.27 5.94
N SER A 54 -19.27 -42.04 7.01
CA SER A 54 -20.28 -43.01 7.50
C SER A 54 -21.05 -42.54 8.75
N ASP A 55 -20.69 -41.41 9.35
CA ASP A 55 -21.32 -40.95 10.58
C ASP A 55 -22.71 -40.37 10.29
N ILE A 56 -23.71 -40.95 10.97
CA ILE A 56 -25.12 -40.59 10.85
C ILE A 56 -25.27 -39.14 11.34
N TYR A 57 -25.78 -38.30 10.44
CA TYR A 57 -26.33 -36.95 10.63
C TYR A 57 -26.55 -36.61 12.11
N ASP A 58 -25.51 -36.08 12.76
CA ASP A 58 -25.66 -35.61 14.13
C ASP A 58 -26.40 -34.27 14.00
N ASP A 59 -27.73 -34.26 14.19
CA ASP A 59 -28.58 -33.06 14.17
C ASP A 59 -27.99 -31.89 14.99
N LYS A 60 -27.09 -32.22 15.93
CA LYS A 60 -26.26 -31.28 16.69
C LYS A 60 -25.31 -30.45 15.83
N ILE A 61 -24.60 -31.05 14.88
CA ILE A 61 -23.70 -30.34 13.95
C ILE A 61 -24.53 -29.39 13.09
N VAL A 62 -25.72 -29.85 12.71
CA VAL A 62 -26.64 -29.08 11.89
C VAL A 62 -27.14 -27.82 12.60
N THR A 63 -27.33 -27.94 13.91
CA THR A 63 -27.75 -26.85 14.78
C THR A 63 -26.60 -25.88 15.08
N GLU A 64 -25.36 -26.37 15.20
CA GLU A 64 -24.18 -25.55 15.48
C GLU A 64 -23.77 -24.69 14.26
N PHE A 65 -23.94 -25.19 13.02
CA PHE A 65 -23.64 -24.38 11.81
C PHE A 65 -24.67 -23.26 11.59
N LYS A 66 -25.97 -23.49 11.86
CA LYS A 66 -27.04 -22.49 11.65
C LYS A 66 -26.85 -21.24 12.50
N ASN A 67 -26.17 -21.41 13.63
CA ASN A 67 -25.93 -20.35 14.60
C ASN A 67 -24.60 -19.62 14.40
N ALA A 68 -23.77 -20.04 13.43
CA ALA A 68 -22.52 -19.37 13.13
C ALA A 68 -22.76 -18.01 12.47
N GLN A 69 -22.05 -16.98 12.95
CA GLN A 69 -22.16 -15.64 12.36
C GLN A 69 -21.44 -15.59 11.01
N VAL A 70 -20.25 -16.19 10.91
CA VAL A 70 -19.44 -16.24 9.69
C VAL A 70 -19.07 -17.68 9.35
N MET A 71 -19.09 -18.02 8.05
CA MET A 71 -18.59 -19.28 7.52
C MET A 71 -17.33 -19.03 6.68
N ILE A 72 -16.26 -19.77 6.96
CA ILE A 72 -15.02 -19.79 6.16
C ILE A 72 -15.01 -21.10 5.39
N SER A 73 -15.06 -21.03 4.06
CA SER A 73 -14.94 -22.21 3.19
C SER A 73 -13.52 -22.31 2.66
N ILE A 74 -12.79 -23.33 3.11
CA ILE A 74 -11.41 -23.61 2.68
C ILE A 74 -11.46 -24.52 1.46
N LEU A 75 -11.38 -23.89 0.29
CA LEU A 75 -11.50 -24.53 -1.01
C LEU A 75 -10.17 -25.18 -1.44
N SER A 76 -10.33 -26.38 -1.98
CA SER A 76 -9.30 -27.22 -2.58
C SER A 76 -9.98 -28.12 -3.63
N PRO A 77 -9.23 -28.81 -4.51
CA PRO A 77 -9.81 -29.82 -5.39
C PRO A 77 -10.61 -30.88 -4.63
N ARG A 78 -10.21 -31.20 -3.39
CA ARG A 78 -10.92 -32.17 -2.57
C ARG A 78 -12.21 -31.60 -1.98
N TYR A 79 -12.22 -30.33 -1.60
CA TYR A 79 -13.42 -29.64 -1.13
C TYR A 79 -14.51 -29.64 -2.18
N VAL A 80 -14.18 -29.24 -3.43
CA VAL A 80 -15.15 -29.15 -4.54
C VAL A 80 -15.83 -30.51 -4.79
N LYS A 81 -15.07 -31.60 -4.68
CA LYS A 81 -15.55 -32.99 -4.84
C LYS A 81 -16.27 -33.57 -3.62
N SER A 82 -16.30 -32.85 -2.51
CA SER A 82 -16.86 -33.34 -1.25
C SER A 82 -18.35 -33.04 -1.19
N GLU A 83 -19.19 -34.06 -1.38
CA GLU A 83 -20.65 -33.93 -1.19
C GLU A 83 -21.01 -33.37 0.18
N TRP A 84 -20.23 -33.72 1.21
CA TRP A 84 -20.40 -33.24 2.57
C TRP A 84 -20.18 -31.72 2.66
N CYS A 85 -19.04 -31.23 2.19
CA CYS A 85 -18.71 -29.80 2.24
C CYS A 85 -19.70 -28.98 1.40
N ASN A 86 -20.09 -29.50 0.23
CA ASN A 86 -21.09 -28.86 -0.62
C ASN A 86 -22.44 -28.80 0.10
N ARG A 87 -22.87 -29.86 0.78
CA ARG A 87 -24.14 -29.85 1.54
C ARG A 87 -24.12 -28.84 2.69
N GLU A 88 -23.07 -28.82 3.51
CA GLU A 88 -22.93 -27.84 4.62
C GLU A 88 -23.02 -26.40 4.10
N LEU A 89 -22.36 -26.13 2.99
CA LEU A 89 -22.34 -24.82 2.36
C LEU A 89 -23.73 -24.38 1.86
N HIS A 90 -24.46 -25.27 1.19
CA HIS A 90 -25.82 -25.00 0.74
C HIS A 90 -26.78 -24.80 1.92
N GLU A 91 -26.64 -25.59 3.00
CA GLU A 91 -27.47 -25.45 4.19
C GLU A 91 -27.18 -24.14 4.94
N PHE A 92 -25.91 -23.72 5.06
CA PHE A 92 -25.55 -22.42 5.63
C PHE A 92 -26.07 -21.27 4.77
N HIS A 93 -25.88 -21.34 3.44
CA HIS A 93 -26.37 -20.32 2.51
C HIS A 93 -27.88 -20.13 2.66
N LYS A 94 -28.64 -21.23 2.65
CA LYS A 94 -30.10 -21.20 2.83
C LYS A 94 -30.51 -20.69 4.21
N ALA A 95 -29.87 -21.14 5.28
CA ALA A 95 -30.17 -20.68 6.64
C ALA A 95 -29.87 -19.19 6.83
N ALA A 96 -28.83 -18.69 6.16
CA ALA A 96 -28.48 -17.28 6.16
C ALA A 96 -29.48 -16.45 5.32
N GLU A 97 -30.01 -16.98 4.21
CA GLU A 97 -31.13 -16.34 3.47
C GLU A 97 -32.41 -16.22 4.31
N ASP A 98 -32.77 -17.27 5.06
CA ASP A 98 -33.98 -17.31 5.90
C ASP A 98 -33.85 -16.52 7.22
N GLY A 99 -32.64 -16.07 7.57
CA GLY A 99 -32.30 -15.42 8.84
C GLY A 99 -31.79 -13.98 8.70
N SER A 100 -30.57 -13.72 9.18
CA SER A 100 -29.92 -12.40 9.17
C SER A 100 -29.34 -11.96 7.81
N GLY A 101 -29.65 -12.67 6.72
CA GLY A 101 -29.11 -12.46 5.37
C GLY A 101 -27.74 -13.12 5.17
N VAL A 102 -27.40 -13.50 3.93
CA VAL A 102 -26.06 -13.96 3.51
C VAL A 102 -25.08 -12.79 3.39
N ARG A 103 -25.61 -11.58 3.19
CA ARG A 103 -24.88 -10.32 3.07
C ARG A 103 -25.17 -9.39 4.24
N ILE A 104 -24.15 -8.68 4.70
CA ILE A 104 -24.24 -7.63 5.70
C ILE A 104 -23.61 -6.37 5.09
N GLY A 105 -24.45 -5.40 4.75
CA GLY A 105 -24.04 -4.32 3.86
C GLY A 105 -23.51 -4.90 2.56
N ASP A 106 -22.26 -4.55 2.23
CA ASP A 106 -21.59 -4.92 0.98
C ASP A 106 -20.77 -6.22 1.12
N LYS A 107 -20.73 -6.82 2.31
CA LYS A 107 -19.85 -7.95 2.66
C LYS A 107 -20.63 -9.25 2.83
N SER A 108 -20.02 -10.36 2.39
CA SER A 108 -20.57 -11.71 2.54
C SER A 108 -20.24 -12.31 3.90
N ARG A 109 -21.18 -13.07 4.49
CA ARG A 109 -20.94 -13.92 5.67
C ARG A 109 -20.22 -15.22 5.32
N ILE A 110 -20.16 -15.56 4.04
CA ILE A 110 -19.37 -16.66 3.49
C ILE A 110 -18.06 -16.07 3.00
N ILE A 111 -16.94 -16.53 3.56
CA ILE A 111 -15.60 -16.13 3.20
C ILE A 111 -14.92 -17.25 2.42
N LYS A 112 -14.45 -16.92 1.23
CA LYS A 112 -13.71 -17.82 0.33
C LYS A 112 -12.24 -17.83 0.70
N VAL A 113 -11.71 -18.98 1.09
CA VAL A 113 -10.26 -19.20 1.31
C VAL A 113 -9.83 -20.28 0.34
N VAL A 114 -8.88 -20.02 -0.55
CA VAL A 114 -8.39 -21.03 -1.51
C VAL A 114 -7.06 -21.55 -1.02
N LYS A 115 -7.05 -22.77 -0.45
CA LYS A 115 -5.81 -23.44 -0.01
C LYS A 115 -5.02 -23.93 -1.22
N THR A 116 -5.71 -24.61 -2.13
CA THR A 116 -5.12 -25.22 -3.33
C THR A 116 -5.97 -24.81 -4.53
N PRO A 117 -5.38 -24.34 -5.64
CA PRO A 117 -6.11 -24.06 -6.87
C PRO A 117 -6.92 -25.26 -7.32
N PHE A 118 -8.10 -24.99 -7.86
CA PHE A 118 -9.03 -26.01 -8.35
C PHE A 118 -9.55 -25.58 -9.73
N ASP A 119 -10.11 -26.54 -10.45
CA ASP A 119 -10.68 -26.31 -11.77
C ASP A 119 -11.97 -25.49 -11.66
N ALA A 120 -12.06 -24.41 -12.43
CA ALA A 120 -13.17 -23.47 -12.36
C ALA A 120 -14.48 -24.05 -12.93
N GLU A 121 -14.41 -24.90 -13.95
CA GLU A 121 -15.57 -25.57 -14.54
C GLU A 121 -16.14 -26.59 -13.54
N GLU A 122 -15.26 -27.41 -12.95
CA GLU A 122 -15.65 -28.36 -11.91
C GLU A 122 -16.24 -27.67 -10.68
N ALA A 123 -15.71 -26.49 -10.31
CA ALA A 123 -16.25 -25.70 -9.21
C ALA A 123 -17.62 -25.10 -9.49
N ALA A 124 -17.89 -24.66 -10.73
CA ALA A 124 -19.18 -24.09 -11.11
C ALA A 124 -20.33 -25.11 -11.02
N GLU A 125 -20.04 -26.41 -11.17
CA GLU A 125 -21.02 -27.47 -11.01
C GLU A 125 -21.42 -27.74 -9.55
N HIS A 126 -20.53 -27.44 -8.60
CA HIS A 126 -20.64 -27.91 -7.22
C HIS A 126 -20.80 -26.79 -6.18
N LEU A 127 -20.22 -25.62 -6.44
CA LEU A 127 -20.23 -24.48 -5.53
C LEU A 127 -21.41 -23.54 -5.85
N PRO A 128 -22.04 -22.92 -4.83
CA PRO A 128 -23.06 -21.90 -5.08
C PRO A 128 -22.48 -20.69 -5.83
N ALA A 129 -23.30 -20.08 -6.69
CA ALA A 129 -22.93 -18.93 -7.53
C ALA A 129 -22.34 -17.74 -6.75
N ILE A 130 -22.60 -17.64 -5.43
CA ILE A 130 -21.98 -16.61 -4.60
C ILE A 130 -20.45 -16.62 -4.66
N PHE A 131 -19.81 -17.79 -4.86
CA PHE A 131 -18.34 -17.93 -4.96
C PHE A 131 -17.73 -17.32 -6.22
N GLU A 132 -18.54 -17.04 -7.23
CA GLU A 132 -18.16 -16.30 -8.44
C GLU A 132 -18.24 -14.78 -8.19
N THR A 133 -19.04 -14.34 -7.22
CA THR A 133 -19.27 -12.92 -6.93
C THR A 133 -18.40 -12.38 -5.80
N ILE A 134 -17.90 -13.25 -4.91
CA ILE A 134 -17.07 -12.84 -3.76
C ILE A 134 -15.58 -13.00 -4.06
N LEU A 135 -14.81 -11.99 -3.64
CA LEU A 135 -13.36 -12.09 -3.58
C LEU A 135 -12.95 -13.10 -2.49
N GLY A 136 -11.82 -13.77 -2.71
CA GLY A 136 -11.28 -14.77 -1.79
C GLY A 136 -9.87 -14.45 -1.30
N PHE A 137 -9.39 -15.29 -0.39
CA PHE A 137 -8.02 -15.27 0.11
C PHE A 137 -7.26 -16.49 -0.41
N ASP A 138 -6.35 -16.26 -1.34
CA ASP A 138 -5.52 -17.34 -1.89
C ASP A 138 -4.33 -17.62 -0.98
N PHE A 139 -4.18 -18.86 -0.57
CA PHE A 139 -3.10 -19.39 0.28
C PHE A 139 -2.09 -20.19 -0.54
N PHE A 140 -1.85 -19.76 -1.78
CA PHE A 140 -0.84 -20.30 -2.66
C PHE A 140 -0.25 -19.19 -3.51
N GLU A 141 0.94 -19.44 -4.07
CA GLU A 141 1.51 -18.65 -5.15
C GLU A 141 1.95 -19.57 -6.28
N GLU A 142 1.96 -19.06 -7.52
CA GLU A 142 2.58 -19.76 -8.64
C GLU A 142 4.04 -19.29 -8.74
N ASP A 143 4.96 -20.23 -8.62
CA ASP A 143 6.39 -19.98 -8.81
C ASP A 143 6.64 -19.53 -10.26
N GLN A 144 7.23 -18.34 -10.40
CA GLN A 144 7.32 -17.65 -11.68
C GLN A 144 8.30 -18.32 -12.66
N GLU A 145 9.30 -19.06 -12.16
CA GLU A 145 10.30 -19.73 -12.99
C GLU A 145 9.84 -21.13 -13.42
N THR A 146 9.09 -21.81 -12.56
CA THR A 146 8.75 -23.23 -12.73
C THR A 146 7.28 -23.48 -13.04
N GLY A 147 6.41 -22.47 -12.89
CA GLY A 147 4.95 -22.61 -13.00
C GLY A 147 4.35 -23.49 -11.91
N ARG A 148 5.12 -23.81 -10.86
CA ARG A 148 4.67 -24.70 -9.80
C ARG A 148 3.82 -23.93 -8.81
N ILE A 149 2.67 -24.49 -8.48
CA ILE A 149 1.87 -24.01 -7.36
C ILE A 149 2.59 -24.35 -6.05
N VAL A 150 2.79 -23.34 -5.22
CA VAL A 150 3.38 -23.43 -3.89
C VAL A 150 2.33 -22.98 -2.88
N GLU A 151 1.79 -23.92 -2.12
CA GLU A 151 0.90 -23.61 -1.00
C GLU A 151 1.65 -22.89 0.12
N PHE A 152 0.99 -21.93 0.75
CA PHE A 152 1.50 -21.27 1.94
C PHE A 152 1.36 -22.23 3.12
N ASP A 153 2.49 -22.70 3.64
CA ASP A 153 2.59 -23.42 4.91
C ASP A 153 3.74 -22.84 5.74
N GLU A 154 3.52 -22.67 7.04
CA GLU A 154 4.54 -22.22 7.98
C GLU A 154 5.74 -23.17 8.12
N THR A 155 5.63 -24.42 7.65
CA THR A 155 6.72 -25.41 7.69
C THR A 155 7.69 -25.31 6.52
N PHE A 156 7.36 -24.63 5.43
CA PHE A 156 8.21 -24.53 4.23
C PHE A 156 9.24 -23.38 4.29
N GLY A 157 9.60 -22.95 5.50
CA GLY A 157 10.67 -21.98 5.75
C GLY A 157 10.19 -20.54 5.99
N PRO A 158 11.11 -19.60 6.26
CA PRO A 158 10.78 -18.26 6.76
C PRO A 158 9.88 -17.44 5.84
N ARG A 159 10.10 -17.51 4.51
CA ARG A 159 9.30 -16.77 3.53
C ARG A 159 7.86 -17.33 3.41
N ALA A 160 7.72 -18.65 3.30
CA ALA A 160 6.41 -19.31 3.26
C ALA A 160 5.61 -19.04 4.55
N LYS A 161 6.30 -19.10 5.70
CA LYS A 161 5.74 -18.72 7.01
C LYS A 161 5.28 -17.27 7.08
N GLN A 162 6.06 -16.34 6.53
CA GLN A 162 5.68 -14.93 6.47
C GLN A 162 4.45 -14.73 5.59
N ASN A 163 4.42 -15.32 4.40
CA ASN A 163 3.27 -15.27 3.48
C ASN A 163 2.00 -15.84 4.13
N TYR A 164 2.13 -17.01 4.76
CA TYR A 164 1.05 -17.68 5.50
C TYR A 164 0.45 -16.80 6.59
N PHE A 165 1.28 -16.26 7.50
CA PHE A 165 0.80 -15.39 8.57
C PHE A 165 0.19 -14.11 8.05
N SER A 166 0.81 -13.50 7.03
CA SER A 166 0.32 -12.28 6.42
C SER A 166 -1.09 -12.48 5.88
N ARG A 167 -1.35 -13.60 5.19
CA ARG A 167 -2.67 -13.90 4.64
C ARG A 167 -3.71 -14.20 5.71
N ILE A 168 -3.34 -14.90 6.79
CA ILE A 168 -4.22 -15.09 7.95
C ILE A 168 -4.56 -13.75 8.62
N TYR A 169 -3.62 -12.82 8.69
CA TYR A 169 -3.88 -11.50 9.27
C TYR A 169 -4.90 -10.70 8.46
N ASP A 170 -4.81 -10.76 7.13
CA ASP A 170 -5.78 -10.13 6.23
C ASP A 170 -7.18 -10.71 6.44
N LEU A 171 -7.26 -12.04 6.47
CA LEU A 171 -8.49 -12.77 6.73
C LEU A 171 -9.09 -12.43 8.11
N ALA A 172 -8.25 -12.40 9.15
CA ALA A 172 -8.69 -12.08 10.51
C ALA A 172 -9.22 -10.64 10.62
N SER A 173 -8.61 -9.68 9.91
CA SER A 173 -9.07 -8.29 9.89
C SER A 173 -10.47 -8.17 9.27
N GLU A 174 -10.70 -8.82 8.14
CA GLU A 174 -12.02 -8.82 7.48
C GLU A 174 -13.10 -9.51 8.33
N ILE A 175 -12.80 -10.67 8.93
CA ILE A 175 -13.74 -11.34 9.84
C ILE A 175 -14.04 -10.47 11.06
N ALA A 176 -13.03 -9.83 11.65
CA ALA A 176 -13.23 -8.98 12.82
C ALA A 176 -14.17 -7.81 12.51
N LYS A 177 -14.06 -7.19 11.32
CA LYS A 177 -14.99 -6.14 10.86
C LYS A 177 -16.42 -6.69 10.76
N ILE A 178 -16.60 -7.86 10.15
CA ILE A 178 -17.92 -8.50 9.99
C ILE A 178 -18.53 -8.78 11.38
N LEU A 179 -17.79 -9.42 12.28
CA LEU A 179 -18.29 -9.78 13.62
C LEU A 179 -18.62 -8.53 14.46
N LYS A 180 -17.79 -7.48 14.40
CA LYS A 180 -18.08 -6.20 15.09
C LYS A 180 -19.39 -5.59 14.59
N ASN A 181 -19.60 -5.57 13.26
CA ASN A 181 -20.83 -5.04 12.66
C ASN A 181 -22.07 -5.85 13.08
N MET A 182 -21.94 -7.17 13.25
CA MET A 182 -23.05 -8.01 13.73
C MET A 182 -23.39 -7.79 15.21
N ARG A 183 -22.36 -7.66 16.08
CA ARG A 183 -22.54 -7.55 17.54
C ARG A 183 -23.19 -6.23 17.96
N SER A 184 -23.01 -5.16 17.21
CA SER A 184 -23.60 -3.86 17.52
C SER A 184 -25.13 -3.84 17.40
N GLY A 185 -25.78 -4.85 16.77
CA GLY A 185 -27.24 -4.94 16.64
C GLY A 185 -27.91 -3.75 15.92
N ALA A 186 -27.12 -2.80 15.46
CA ALA A 186 -27.56 -1.65 14.72
C ALA A 186 -27.92 -2.12 13.30
N ALA A 187 -29.13 -1.78 12.83
CA ALA A 187 -29.36 -1.55 11.41
C ALA A 187 -28.14 -0.81 10.89
N PRO A 188 -27.50 -1.29 9.80
CA PRO A 188 -26.09 -1.07 9.48
C PRO A 188 -25.78 0.31 9.97
N GLU A 189 -25.05 0.39 11.08
CA GLU A 189 -24.77 1.67 11.67
C GLU A 189 -24.16 2.41 10.48
N GLN A 190 -24.92 3.36 9.94
CA GLN A 190 -24.39 4.66 9.75
C GLN A 190 -23.84 5.02 11.15
N THR A 191 -22.72 4.39 11.56
CA THR A 191 -21.51 5.14 11.81
C THR A 191 -21.65 6.22 10.80
N GLU A 192 -22.07 7.41 11.24
CA GLU A 192 -21.86 8.60 10.42
C GLU A 192 -20.53 8.33 9.77
N PRO A 193 -20.51 8.13 8.43
CA PRO A 193 -19.43 7.42 7.77
C PRO A 193 -18.21 7.97 8.41
N LEU A 194 -17.36 7.15 9.05
CA LEU A 194 -16.02 7.57 9.45
C LEU A 194 -15.59 8.42 8.27
N ALA A 195 -15.60 9.76 8.43
CA ALA A 195 -15.96 10.67 7.31
C ALA A 195 -15.30 10.12 6.07
N LYS A 196 -15.99 9.87 4.94
CA LYS A 196 -15.36 9.30 3.72
C LYS A 196 -14.07 10.09 3.42
N THR A 197 -12.96 9.71 4.03
CA THR A 197 -11.76 10.55 4.19
C THR A 197 -10.70 10.01 3.27
N GLY A 198 -10.74 8.69 3.02
CA GLY A 198 -9.99 8.04 1.96
C GLY A 198 -10.70 8.16 0.60
N ARG A 199 -9.88 8.35 -0.43
CA ARG A 199 -10.28 8.26 -1.86
C ARG A 199 -10.76 6.86 -2.26
N THR A 200 -11.57 6.78 -3.31
CA THR A 200 -11.87 5.54 -4.04
C THR A 200 -10.82 5.33 -5.12
N ILE A 201 -10.15 4.17 -5.12
CA ILE A 201 -9.01 3.89 -5.99
C ILE A 201 -9.30 2.67 -6.83
N PHE A 202 -9.20 2.81 -8.15
CA PHE A 202 -9.21 1.66 -9.05
C PHE A 202 -7.81 1.04 -9.13
N LEU A 203 -7.57 -0.06 -8.42
CA LEU A 203 -6.34 -0.84 -8.47
C LEU A 203 -6.48 -1.99 -9.47
N ALA A 204 -5.97 -1.77 -10.68
CA ALA A 204 -6.14 -2.67 -11.82
C ALA A 204 -5.71 -4.12 -11.49
N ALA A 205 -6.39 -5.10 -12.07
CA ALA A 205 -5.96 -6.49 -12.07
C ALA A 205 -4.64 -6.64 -12.82
N VAL A 206 -3.77 -7.52 -12.34
CA VAL A 206 -2.39 -7.68 -12.84
C VAL A 206 -2.09 -9.13 -13.19
N THR A 207 -0.97 -9.34 -13.87
CA THR A 207 -0.44 -10.66 -14.17
C THR A 207 0.23 -11.31 -12.97
N SER A 208 0.38 -12.64 -13.00
CA SER A 208 0.88 -13.43 -11.86
C SER A 208 2.28 -13.02 -11.38
N ASP A 209 3.11 -12.46 -12.24
CA ASP A 209 4.47 -12.01 -11.93
C ASP A 209 4.53 -10.83 -10.94
N ILE A 210 3.46 -10.04 -10.84
CA ILE A 210 3.38 -8.84 -9.98
C ILE A 210 2.20 -8.87 -9.01
N GLN A 211 1.48 -10.00 -8.92
CA GLN A 211 0.31 -10.16 -8.06
C GLN A 211 0.62 -9.94 -6.58
N SER A 212 1.73 -10.49 -6.07
CA SER A 212 2.14 -10.30 -4.67
C SER A 212 2.42 -8.82 -4.34
N GLY A 213 2.94 -8.08 -5.32
CA GLY A 213 3.16 -6.65 -5.26
C GLY A 213 1.86 -5.85 -5.17
N ARG A 214 0.90 -6.18 -6.06
CA ARG A 214 -0.46 -5.62 -6.03
C ARG A 214 -1.15 -5.85 -4.69
N GLU A 215 -1.06 -7.05 -4.12
CA GLU A 215 -1.68 -7.37 -2.83
C GLU A 215 -1.08 -6.59 -1.67
N LYS A 216 0.23 -6.33 -1.67
CA LYS A 216 0.86 -5.45 -0.68
C LYS A 216 0.30 -4.03 -0.78
N LEU A 217 0.22 -3.47 -1.99
CA LEU A 217 -0.33 -2.14 -2.21
C LEU A 217 -1.81 -2.07 -1.84
N TYR A 218 -2.62 -3.06 -2.24
CA TYR A 218 -4.02 -3.17 -1.85
C TYR A 218 -4.21 -3.05 -0.33
N ARG A 219 -3.41 -3.82 0.44
CA ARG A 219 -3.49 -3.81 1.91
C ARG A 219 -3.15 -2.47 2.51
N GLU A 220 -2.10 -1.82 2.02
CA GLU A 220 -1.73 -0.51 2.51
C GLU A 220 -2.80 0.54 2.20
N LEU A 221 -3.41 0.49 1.03
CA LEU A 221 -4.51 1.40 0.68
C LEU A 221 -5.72 1.20 1.61
N ILE A 222 -6.09 -0.05 1.89
CA ILE A 222 -7.19 -0.38 2.81
C ILE A 222 -6.86 0.02 4.26
N ASP A 223 -5.64 -0.22 4.73
CA ASP A 223 -5.19 0.13 6.10
C ASP A 223 -5.21 1.65 6.33
N ARG A 224 -4.94 2.42 5.27
CA ARG A 224 -5.04 3.88 5.25
C ARG A 224 -6.46 4.42 5.06
N GLY A 225 -7.46 3.54 5.01
CA GLY A 225 -8.88 3.92 4.93
C GLY A 225 -9.37 4.28 3.53
N HIS A 226 -8.63 3.97 2.48
CA HIS A 226 -9.10 4.10 1.10
C HIS A 226 -10.07 2.98 0.72
N HIS A 227 -10.98 3.27 -0.20
CA HIS A 227 -11.79 2.25 -0.84
C HIS A 227 -11.11 1.77 -2.12
N VAL A 228 -10.99 0.46 -2.34
CA VAL A 228 -10.25 -0.09 -3.48
C VAL A 228 -11.17 -0.94 -4.34
N LEU A 229 -11.24 -0.58 -5.63
CA LEU A 229 -11.91 -1.32 -6.71
C LEU A 229 -10.85 -2.04 -7.56
N PRO A 230 -11.19 -3.12 -8.29
CA PRO A 230 -12.46 -3.82 -8.28
C PRO A 230 -12.72 -4.51 -6.93
N ASP A 231 -13.96 -4.44 -6.45
CA ASP A 231 -14.45 -5.05 -5.21
C ASP A 231 -15.14 -6.41 -5.43
N ARG A 232 -15.24 -6.82 -6.70
CA ARG A 232 -15.79 -8.09 -7.19
C ARG A 232 -14.91 -8.62 -8.33
N PRO A 233 -14.92 -9.94 -8.61
CA PRO A 233 -14.20 -10.50 -9.75
C PRO A 233 -14.58 -9.81 -11.06
N LEU A 234 -13.59 -9.62 -11.94
CA LEU A 234 -13.80 -9.03 -13.26
C LEU A 234 -14.35 -10.08 -14.23
N PRO A 235 -15.35 -9.75 -15.07
CA PRO A 235 -15.87 -10.67 -16.08
C PRO A 235 -14.78 -11.12 -17.07
N THR A 236 -14.95 -12.31 -17.63
CA THR A 236 -14.04 -12.87 -18.65
C THR A 236 -14.46 -12.55 -20.08
N SER A 237 -15.70 -12.11 -20.30
CA SER A 237 -16.20 -11.59 -21.58
C SER A 237 -15.82 -10.13 -21.77
N GLY A 238 -15.27 -9.77 -22.93
CA GLY A 238 -14.78 -8.42 -23.23
C GLY A 238 -15.83 -7.32 -23.06
N ALA A 239 -17.03 -7.51 -23.60
CA ALA A 239 -18.09 -6.49 -23.50
C ALA A 239 -18.58 -6.27 -22.06
N GLU A 240 -18.72 -7.34 -21.29
CA GLU A 240 -19.12 -7.26 -19.88
C GLU A 240 -18.01 -6.69 -19.00
N LEU A 241 -16.75 -7.08 -19.28
CA LEU A 241 -15.56 -6.56 -18.63
C LEU A 241 -15.45 -5.05 -18.82
N GLU A 242 -15.54 -4.56 -20.06
CA GLU A 242 -15.51 -3.12 -20.35
C GLU A 242 -16.64 -2.37 -19.64
N GLY A 243 -17.85 -2.94 -19.61
CA GLY A 243 -18.97 -2.39 -18.86
C GLY A 243 -18.64 -2.24 -17.37
N ALA A 244 -18.11 -3.30 -16.74
CA ALA A 244 -17.75 -3.32 -15.33
C ALA A 244 -16.59 -2.35 -15.01
N ILE A 245 -15.54 -2.32 -15.82
CA ILE A 245 -14.41 -1.40 -15.65
C ILE A 245 -14.88 0.06 -15.75
N ARG A 246 -15.75 0.38 -16.73
CA ARG A 246 -16.27 1.73 -16.92
C ARG A 246 -17.09 2.19 -15.72
N GLU A 247 -17.92 1.32 -15.18
CA GLU A 247 -18.67 1.58 -13.95
C GLU A 247 -17.73 1.90 -12.77
N MET A 248 -16.70 1.07 -12.56
CA MET A 248 -15.76 1.21 -11.44
C MET A 248 -14.86 2.44 -11.58
N LEU A 249 -14.34 2.71 -12.79
CA LEU A 249 -13.57 3.94 -13.08
C LEU A 249 -14.41 5.21 -12.90
N GLY A 250 -15.71 5.14 -13.20
CA GLY A 250 -16.67 6.22 -12.93
C GLY A 250 -16.80 6.57 -11.45
N GLN A 251 -16.64 5.58 -10.57
CA GLN A 251 -16.71 5.75 -9.11
C GLN A 251 -15.35 6.11 -8.48
N ALA A 252 -14.25 5.87 -9.19
CA ALA A 252 -12.91 6.09 -8.69
C ALA A 252 -12.47 7.56 -8.76
N ASP A 253 -11.66 7.96 -7.78
CA ASP A 253 -10.97 9.24 -7.74
C ASP A 253 -9.66 9.22 -8.52
N CYS A 254 -9.01 8.06 -8.57
CA CYS A 254 -7.82 7.80 -9.36
C CYS A 254 -7.70 6.31 -9.70
N SER A 255 -6.79 5.96 -10.60
CA SER A 255 -6.45 4.58 -10.91
C SER A 255 -4.96 4.28 -10.71
N VAL A 256 -4.65 3.04 -10.37
CA VAL A 256 -3.30 2.53 -10.20
C VAL A 256 -3.13 1.28 -11.07
N HIS A 257 -2.10 1.28 -11.90
CA HIS A 257 -1.79 0.23 -12.87
C HIS A 257 -0.37 -0.25 -12.65
N LEU A 258 -0.20 -1.51 -12.29
CA LEU A 258 1.12 -2.15 -12.22
C LEU A 258 1.30 -2.99 -13.48
N VAL A 259 2.38 -2.75 -14.22
CA VAL A 259 2.66 -3.42 -15.50
C VAL A 259 3.93 -4.25 -15.36
N GLY A 260 3.78 -5.56 -15.53
CA GLY A 260 4.82 -6.57 -15.35
C GLY A 260 5.44 -7.06 -16.67
N GLN A 261 6.14 -8.19 -16.61
CA GLN A 261 6.81 -8.82 -17.75
C GLN A 261 5.86 -9.56 -18.68
N LYS A 262 4.71 -10.02 -18.18
CA LYS A 262 3.75 -10.83 -18.95
C LYS A 262 2.68 -9.94 -19.59
N TYR A 263 2.26 -10.28 -20.81
CA TYR A 263 1.14 -9.61 -21.48
C TYR A 263 -0.20 -9.84 -20.76
N GLY A 264 -0.40 -11.06 -20.27
CA GLY A 264 -1.60 -11.47 -19.54
C GLY A 264 -2.70 -12.05 -20.42
N ILE A 265 -3.83 -12.36 -19.78
CA ILE A 265 -5.00 -12.98 -20.41
C ILE A 265 -5.71 -11.96 -21.31
N ILE A 266 -6.12 -12.41 -22.49
CA ILE A 266 -7.02 -11.69 -23.40
C ILE A 266 -8.44 -12.21 -23.10
N PRO A 267 -9.36 -11.35 -22.62
CA PRO A 267 -10.77 -11.70 -22.42
C PRO A 267 -11.43 -12.20 -23.71
N GLU A 268 -12.51 -12.98 -23.59
CA GLU A 268 -13.27 -13.46 -24.75
C GLU A 268 -13.79 -12.27 -25.57
N ASP A 269 -13.71 -12.38 -26.89
CA ASP A 269 -14.11 -11.34 -27.85
C ASP A 269 -13.36 -9.99 -27.72
N ALA A 270 -12.29 -9.93 -26.93
CA ALA A 270 -11.41 -8.77 -26.83
C ALA A 270 -10.13 -8.96 -27.68
N SER A 271 -9.50 -7.84 -28.05
CA SER A 271 -8.26 -7.82 -28.85
C SER A 271 -6.98 -7.59 -28.03
N HIS A 272 -7.12 -7.12 -26.79
CA HIS A 272 -6.01 -6.73 -25.93
C HIS A 272 -6.07 -7.43 -24.57
N SER A 273 -4.94 -7.47 -23.87
CA SER A 273 -4.92 -8.05 -22.53
C SER A 273 -5.75 -7.25 -21.54
N MET A 274 -6.17 -7.92 -20.47
CA MET A 274 -6.91 -7.29 -19.36
C MET A 274 -6.16 -6.09 -18.76
N ALA A 275 -4.83 -6.15 -18.67
CA ALA A 275 -4.01 -5.04 -18.18
C ALA A 275 -4.06 -3.83 -19.12
N LYS A 276 -3.93 -4.06 -20.44
CA LYS A 276 -4.02 -3.00 -21.44
C LYS A 276 -5.42 -2.39 -21.51
N ILE A 277 -6.48 -3.20 -21.53
CA ILE A 277 -7.88 -2.72 -21.54
C ILE A 277 -8.14 -1.79 -20.34
N GLN A 278 -7.77 -2.22 -19.13
CA GLN A 278 -7.95 -1.39 -17.93
C GLN A 278 -7.18 -0.05 -18.04
N ASN A 279 -5.98 -0.08 -18.61
CA ASN A 279 -5.15 1.12 -18.78
C ASN A 279 -5.72 2.10 -19.82
N ASP A 280 -6.12 1.58 -20.98
CA ASP A 280 -6.71 2.34 -22.08
C ASP A 280 -8.02 3.01 -21.61
N MET A 281 -8.90 2.26 -20.94
CA MET A 281 -10.16 2.78 -20.39
C MET A 281 -9.91 3.82 -19.28
N ALA A 282 -8.87 3.66 -18.46
CA ALA A 282 -8.50 4.67 -17.49
C ALA A 282 -8.00 5.96 -18.17
N SER A 283 -7.34 5.86 -19.32
CA SER A 283 -6.95 7.03 -20.14
C SER A 283 -8.17 7.78 -20.68
N GLU A 284 -9.16 7.05 -21.19
CA GLU A 284 -10.44 7.63 -21.65
C GLU A 284 -11.17 8.37 -20.51
N GLN A 285 -11.10 7.85 -19.28
CA GLN A 285 -11.71 8.47 -18.11
C GLN A 285 -11.13 9.87 -17.82
N VAL A 286 -9.85 10.11 -18.11
CA VAL A 286 -9.21 11.44 -17.95
C VAL A 286 -9.88 12.48 -18.84
N GLN A 287 -10.39 12.09 -20.02
CA GLN A 287 -11.11 13.00 -20.91
C GLN A 287 -12.46 13.43 -20.32
N SER A 288 -13.09 12.55 -19.53
CA SER A 288 -14.38 12.79 -18.89
C SER A 288 -14.26 13.47 -17.52
N LYS A 289 -13.15 13.25 -16.80
CA LYS A 289 -12.86 13.78 -15.46
C LYS A 289 -11.44 14.37 -15.46
N GLN A 290 -11.32 15.69 -15.67
CA GLN A 290 -10.03 16.37 -15.84
C GLN A 290 -9.05 16.20 -14.67
N ASP A 291 -9.56 15.99 -13.44
CA ASP A 291 -8.74 15.78 -12.25
C ASP A 291 -8.43 14.29 -11.98
N PHE A 292 -8.81 13.38 -12.87
CA PHE A 292 -8.58 11.95 -12.69
C PHE A 292 -7.09 11.61 -12.90
N GLN A 293 -6.45 11.13 -11.85
CA GLN A 293 -5.04 10.75 -11.87
C GLN A 293 -4.88 9.25 -12.16
N ARG A 294 -3.89 8.92 -12.98
CA ARG A 294 -3.48 7.54 -13.28
C ARG A 294 -2.05 7.35 -12.79
N PHE A 295 -1.82 6.47 -11.84
CA PHE A 295 -0.49 6.09 -11.39
C PHE A 295 -0.10 4.80 -12.10
N ILE A 296 1.00 4.81 -12.86
CA ILE A 296 1.44 3.66 -13.64
C ILE A 296 2.83 3.28 -13.19
N TRP A 297 3.04 2.01 -12.85
CA TRP A 297 4.34 1.49 -12.44
C TRP A 297 4.83 0.41 -13.38
N MET A 298 6.14 0.44 -13.65
CA MET A 298 6.88 -0.61 -14.34
C MET A 298 8.21 -0.87 -13.60
N PRO A 299 8.69 -2.13 -13.53
CA PRO A 299 10.02 -2.39 -13.00
C PRO A 299 11.10 -1.89 -13.97
N ARG A 300 12.30 -1.62 -13.46
CA ARG A 300 13.46 -1.27 -14.30
C ARG A 300 14.68 -2.13 -13.94
N PRO A 301 15.25 -2.92 -14.87
CA PRO A 301 14.81 -3.10 -16.26
C PRO A 301 13.55 -4.00 -16.34
N LEU A 302 12.64 -3.67 -17.27
CA LEU A 302 11.54 -4.54 -17.66
C LEU A 302 11.94 -5.25 -18.96
N ILE A 303 12.15 -6.57 -18.89
CA ILE A 303 12.56 -7.39 -20.03
C ILE A 303 11.44 -8.41 -20.29
N THR A 304 11.01 -8.51 -21.54
CA THR A 304 10.00 -9.48 -21.98
C THR A 304 10.27 -9.90 -23.41
N ASP A 305 10.02 -11.17 -23.72
CA ASP A 305 10.14 -11.73 -25.07
C ASP A 305 8.80 -11.71 -25.84
N ASP A 306 7.69 -11.29 -25.21
CA ASP A 306 6.38 -11.17 -25.85
C ASP A 306 6.28 -9.83 -26.60
N GLU A 307 6.23 -9.89 -27.94
CA GLU A 307 6.12 -8.71 -28.81
C GLU A 307 4.92 -7.81 -28.47
N ARG A 308 3.79 -8.38 -28.02
CA ARG A 308 2.60 -7.60 -27.64
C ARG A 308 2.84 -6.82 -26.35
N GLN A 309 3.57 -7.41 -25.41
CA GLN A 309 3.94 -6.72 -24.17
C GLN A 309 5.00 -5.66 -24.43
N GLN A 310 5.97 -5.92 -25.31
CA GLN A 310 6.92 -4.91 -25.75
C GLN A 310 6.20 -3.70 -26.37
N GLN A 311 5.22 -3.96 -27.25
CA GLN A 311 4.41 -2.89 -27.83
C GLN A 311 3.67 -2.09 -26.76
N PHE A 312 3.00 -2.76 -25.81
CA PHE A 312 2.27 -2.06 -24.74
C PHE A 312 3.20 -1.23 -23.84
N ILE A 313 4.39 -1.74 -23.52
CA ILE A 313 5.40 -0.99 -22.75
C ILE A 313 5.87 0.25 -23.52
N THR A 314 6.20 0.09 -24.81
CA THR A 314 6.62 1.20 -25.66
C THR A 314 5.51 2.25 -25.78
N GLU A 315 4.25 1.84 -25.93
CA GLU A 315 3.11 2.75 -25.92
C GLU A 315 3.05 3.56 -24.62
N LEU A 316 3.20 2.91 -23.46
CA LEU A 316 3.23 3.59 -22.16
C LEU A 316 4.40 4.57 -21.98
N GLN A 317 5.55 4.29 -22.61
CA GLN A 317 6.77 5.09 -22.49
C GLN A 317 6.85 6.26 -23.49
N GLU A 318 6.30 6.08 -24.69
CA GLU A 318 6.55 6.97 -25.83
C GLU A 318 5.29 7.70 -26.30
N ASP A 319 4.09 7.13 -26.13
CA ASP A 319 2.86 7.71 -26.67
C ASP A 319 2.36 8.89 -25.81
N PRO A 320 2.30 10.12 -26.36
CA PRO A 320 1.73 11.27 -25.65
C PRO A 320 0.28 11.06 -25.18
N ALA A 321 -0.52 10.25 -25.88
CA ALA A 321 -1.88 9.93 -25.48
C ALA A 321 -1.92 9.00 -24.24
N ALA A 322 -0.96 8.08 -24.12
CA ALA A 322 -0.84 7.21 -22.95
C ALA A 322 -0.48 8.01 -21.68
N HIS A 323 0.27 9.11 -21.84
CA HIS A 323 0.66 10.02 -20.76
C HIS A 323 -0.47 10.92 -20.22
N ALA A 324 -1.64 10.95 -20.86
CA ALA A 324 -2.76 11.79 -20.41
C ALA A 324 -3.20 11.42 -18.99
N GLY A 325 -3.07 12.37 -18.06
CA GLY A 325 -3.36 12.19 -16.63
C GLY A 325 -2.49 11.14 -15.93
N ALA A 326 -1.43 10.66 -16.59
CA ALA A 326 -0.61 9.56 -16.12
C ALA A 326 0.70 10.03 -15.48
N GLU A 327 0.99 9.49 -14.30
CA GLU A 327 2.30 9.56 -13.65
C GLU A 327 2.95 8.18 -13.78
N LEU A 328 3.84 8.04 -14.77
CA LEU A 328 4.60 6.82 -15.02
C LEU A 328 5.86 6.78 -14.15
N MET A 329 6.05 5.68 -13.41
CA MET A 329 7.23 5.44 -12.58
C MET A 329 7.91 4.13 -12.95
N GLU A 330 9.17 4.24 -13.37
CA GLU A 330 10.06 3.11 -13.66
C GLU A 330 11.08 2.92 -12.54
N ASP A 331 10.70 2.21 -11.48
CA ASP A 331 11.52 2.06 -10.28
C ASP A 331 11.15 0.76 -9.52
N SER A 332 11.67 0.56 -8.32
CA SER A 332 11.22 -0.47 -7.40
C SER A 332 9.74 -0.25 -7.02
N LEU A 333 9.03 -1.35 -6.80
CA LEU A 333 7.63 -1.29 -6.39
C LEU A 333 7.44 -0.63 -5.02
N ASP A 334 8.42 -0.76 -4.12
CA ASP A 334 8.39 -0.10 -2.81
C ASP A 334 8.41 1.43 -2.95
N ASN A 335 9.28 1.97 -3.80
CA ASN A 335 9.31 3.42 -4.07
C ASN A 335 7.99 3.91 -4.68
N PHE A 336 7.41 3.14 -5.59
CA PHE A 336 6.11 3.47 -6.18
C PHE A 336 4.97 3.42 -5.17
N ARG A 337 4.98 2.41 -4.30
CA ARG A 337 3.99 2.29 -3.23
C ARG A 337 4.04 3.51 -2.32
N ASP A 338 5.23 3.87 -1.84
CA ASP A 338 5.45 5.05 -0.99
C ASP A 338 5.00 6.33 -1.70
N TYR A 339 5.26 6.44 -3.01
CA TYR A 339 4.85 7.56 -3.85
C TYR A 339 3.32 7.69 -3.99
N VAL A 340 2.64 6.61 -4.38
CA VAL A 340 1.17 6.59 -4.55
C VAL A 340 0.50 6.95 -3.24
N VAL A 341 0.95 6.32 -2.17
CA VAL A 341 0.46 6.57 -0.82
C VAL A 341 0.61 8.03 -0.40
N GLU A 342 1.77 8.65 -0.66
CA GLU A 342 2.01 10.06 -0.36
C GLU A 342 1.06 10.96 -1.15
N LYS A 343 0.83 10.65 -2.43
CA LYS A 343 -0.10 11.40 -3.31
C LYS A 343 -1.56 11.25 -2.93
N LEU A 344 -1.93 10.14 -2.28
CA LEU A 344 -3.29 9.84 -1.86
C LEU A 344 -3.65 10.43 -0.50
N LYS A 345 -2.67 10.88 0.28
CA LYS A 345 -2.95 11.66 1.50
C LYS A 345 -3.87 12.81 1.13
N PRO A 346 -4.92 13.08 1.92
CA PRO A 346 -5.75 14.26 1.72
C PRO A 346 -4.82 15.47 1.64
N GLN A 347 -4.77 16.15 0.48
CA GLN A 347 -4.35 17.53 0.51
C GLN A 347 -5.35 18.20 1.44
N ALA A 348 -4.89 18.61 2.62
CA ALA A 348 -5.68 19.45 3.47
C ALA A 348 -6.17 20.59 2.58
N LYS A 349 -7.48 20.63 2.30
CA LYS A 349 -8.14 21.90 1.98
C LYS A 349 -7.62 22.83 3.06
N PRO A 350 -6.95 23.95 2.72
CA PRO A 350 -6.33 24.80 3.72
C PRO A 350 -7.37 25.04 4.80
N ALA A 351 -7.17 24.43 5.97
CA ALA A 351 -8.00 24.75 7.11
C ALA A 351 -7.78 26.24 7.30
N GLU A 352 -8.86 27.01 7.24
CA GLU A 352 -8.86 28.40 7.69
C GLU A 352 -8.51 28.38 9.19
N THR A 353 -7.21 28.33 9.46
CA THR A 353 -6.56 28.64 10.74
C THR A 353 -5.33 29.47 10.36
N PRO A 354 -5.06 30.49 11.17
CA PRO A 354 -5.07 31.88 10.77
C PRO A 354 -3.84 32.22 9.93
N ALA A 355 -4.07 32.95 8.83
CA ALA A 355 -3.07 33.71 8.08
C ALA A 355 -1.79 32.96 7.69
N ASP A 356 -1.71 32.61 6.40
CA ASP A 356 -0.60 33.03 5.54
C ASP A 356 0.74 33.28 6.26
N THR A 357 1.51 32.21 6.43
CA THR A 357 2.96 32.31 6.30
C THR A 357 3.40 31.52 5.07
N GLY A 358 2.86 31.87 3.90
CA GLY A 358 3.77 31.99 2.77
C GLY A 358 4.87 33.00 3.13
N PRO A 359 5.94 33.15 2.34
CA PRO A 359 6.74 34.35 2.44
C PRO A 359 5.79 35.52 2.13
N SER A 360 5.26 36.14 3.18
CA SER A 360 4.69 37.46 3.09
C SER A 360 5.76 38.28 2.39
N ALA A 361 5.38 38.99 1.34
CA ALA A 361 6.23 40.01 0.76
C ALA A 361 6.65 41.11 1.78
N ASP A 362 6.20 40.99 3.04
CA ASP A 362 6.45 41.83 4.21
C ASP A 362 7.14 41.11 5.41
N GLY A 363 7.59 39.84 5.29
CA GLY A 363 8.24 39.09 6.39
C GLY A 363 9.78 39.05 6.30
N PRO A 364 10.51 38.77 7.40
CA PRO A 364 11.96 38.62 7.36
C PRO A 364 12.37 37.44 6.45
N PRO A 365 13.45 37.56 5.65
CA PRO A 365 13.94 36.46 4.81
C PRO A 365 14.33 35.25 5.67
N SER A 366 14.02 34.06 5.17
CA SER A 366 14.22 32.80 5.88
C SER A 366 15.47 32.04 5.41
N VAL A 367 16.24 31.51 6.36
CA VAL A 367 17.45 30.71 6.11
C VAL A 367 17.27 29.33 6.71
N TYR A 368 17.40 28.29 5.87
CA TYR A 368 17.52 26.94 6.38
C TYR A 368 18.98 26.62 6.73
N LEU A 369 19.26 26.57 8.04
CA LEU A 369 20.55 26.21 8.60
C LEU A 369 20.63 24.70 8.77
N ILE A 370 21.35 24.03 7.87
CA ILE A 370 21.43 22.57 7.81
C ILE A 370 22.71 22.12 8.51
N PHE A 371 22.57 21.36 9.60
CA PHE A 371 23.68 20.76 10.34
C PHE A 371 23.38 19.30 10.72
N ASP A 372 24.41 18.54 11.07
CA ASP A 372 24.28 17.19 11.59
C ASP A 372 24.03 17.24 13.10
N GLN A 373 23.35 16.24 13.68
CA GLN A 373 23.06 16.22 15.12
C GLN A 373 24.32 16.34 15.99
N LYS A 374 25.48 15.89 15.50
CA LYS A 374 26.77 16.04 16.18
C LYS A 374 27.22 17.50 16.35
N ASP A 375 26.64 18.41 15.59
CA ASP A 375 27.00 19.83 15.52
C ASP A 375 26.02 20.75 16.26
N ASP A 376 24.95 20.19 16.85
CA ASP A 376 23.87 20.93 17.51
C ASP A 376 24.34 21.93 18.58
N GLU A 377 25.30 21.54 19.43
CA GLU A 377 25.86 22.48 20.43
C GLU A 377 26.76 23.55 19.79
N THR A 378 27.44 23.22 18.69
CA THR A 378 28.46 24.08 18.08
C THR A 378 27.89 25.11 17.10
N VAL A 379 26.65 24.91 16.64
CA VAL A 379 26.00 25.77 15.66
C VAL A 379 25.31 26.98 16.31
N ALA A 380 25.02 26.94 17.61
CA ALA A 380 24.27 27.99 18.32
C ALA A 380 24.77 29.43 18.08
N PRO A 381 26.09 29.75 18.11
CA PRO A 381 26.54 31.12 17.87
C PRO A 381 26.22 31.64 16.46
N LEU A 382 26.13 30.74 15.49
CA LEU A 382 25.82 31.05 14.10
C LEU A 382 24.31 31.17 13.88
N GLU A 383 23.50 30.36 14.58
CA GLU A 383 22.05 30.51 14.65
C GLU A 383 21.65 31.85 15.25
N ASP A 384 22.16 32.18 16.45
CA ASP A 384 21.91 33.45 17.14
C ASP A 384 22.26 34.65 16.25
N TYR A 385 23.41 34.61 15.57
CA TYR A 385 23.83 35.68 14.68
C TYR A 385 22.87 35.88 13.50
N LEU A 386 22.44 34.81 12.84
CA LEU A 386 21.50 34.91 11.72
C LEU A 386 20.17 35.51 12.18
N PHE A 387 19.68 35.09 13.34
CA PHE A 387 18.46 35.64 13.93
C PHE A 387 18.60 37.13 14.28
N ASP A 388 19.71 37.53 14.91
CA ASP A 388 20.03 38.93 15.24
C ASP A 388 20.18 39.81 14.00
N GLN A 389 20.50 39.22 12.85
CA GLN A 389 20.49 39.92 11.56
C GLN A 389 19.07 40.15 11.01
N GLY A 390 18.02 39.73 11.71
CA GLY A 390 16.62 39.87 11.29
C GLY A 390 16.21 38.85 10.24
N LEU A 391 16.82 37.65 10.28
CA LEU A 391 16.46 36.52 9.43
C LEU A 391 15.70 35.48 10.25
N GLU A 392 14.74 34.81 9.62
CA GLU A 392 14.08 33.65 10.23
C GLU A 392 14.96 32.42 10.06
N VAL A 393 15.42 31.79 11.16
CA VAL A 393 16.33 30.64 11.10
C VAL A 393 15.56 29.34 11.29
N LEU A 394 15.58 28.50 10.26
CA LEU A 394 15.01 27.16 10.32
C LEU A 394 16.14 26.17 10.64
N VAL A 395 15.91 25.25 11.58
CA VAL A 395 16.89 24.21 11.97
C VAL A 395 16.36 22.79 11.71
N PRO A 396 17.20 21.76 11.57
CA PRO A 396 16.75 20.39 11.33
C PRO A 396 15.96 19.84 12.53
N SER A 397 14.98 18.97 12.26
CA SER A 397 14.31 18.21 13.32
C SER A 397 15.09 16.90 13.52
N PHE A 398 15.47 16.59 14.75
CA PHE A 398 16.13 15.30 15.09
C PHE A 398 15.23 14.37 15.89
N ASP A 399 14.10 14.88 16.39
CA ASP A 399 13.09 14.12 17.13
C ASP A 399 11.94 13.72 16.20
N GLY A 400 11.45 12.49 16.35
CA GLY A 400 10.40 11.90 15.52
C GLY A 400 10.84 10.61 14.84
N ASP A 401 9.94 10.00 14.06
CA ASP A 401 10.34 8.91 13.18
C ASP A 401 11.07 9.44 11.92
N GLU A 402 11.70 8.55 11.16
CA GLU A 402 12.48 8.94 9.99
C GLU A 402 11.62 9.61 8.90
N ALA A 403 10.33 9.28 8.82
CA ALA A 403 9.41 9.87 7.85
C ALA A 403 9.08 11.32 8.23
N ASP A 404 8.80 11.58 9.50
CA ASP A 404 8.55 12.92 10.04
C ASP A 404 9.76 13.84 9.87
N ILE A 405 10.96 13.34 10.20
CA ILE A 405 12.22 14.09 10.05
C ILE A 405 12.45 14.45 8.57
N LYS A 406 12.19 13.51 7.66
CA LYS A 406 12.33 13.71 6.21
C LYS A 406 11.29 14.70 5.67
N GLN A 407 10.05 14.62 6.13
CA GLN A 407 9.00 15.57 5.75
C GLN A 407 9.34 16.99 6.20
N ALA A 408 9.72 17.17 7.47
CA ALA A 408 10.11 18.47 8.02
C ALA A 408 11.33 19.06 7.29
N HIS A 409 12.30 18.23 6.90
CA HIS A 409 13.45 18.65 6.08
C HIS A 409 13.00 19.18 4.70
N ASN A 410 12.08 18.46 4.05
CA ASN A 410 11.58 18.84 2.73
C ASN A 410 10.77 20.14 2.79
N GLU A 411 9.88 20.29 3.77
CA GLU A 411 9.10 21.52 3.97
C GLU A 411 10.02 22.74 4.14
N LYS A 412 11.03 22.66 5.02
CA LYS A 412 12.03 23.74 5.21
C LYS A 412 12.78 24.05 3.91
N MET A 413 13.15 23.03 3.14
CA MET A 413 13.84 23.18 1.86
C MET A 413 12.96 23.78 0.75
N ILE A 414 11.64 23.54 0.77
CA ILE A 414 10.68 24.10 -0.17
C ILE A 414 10.43 25.59 0.14
N HIS A 415 10.31 25.94 1.42
CA HIS A 415 9.83 27.25 1.85
C HIS A 415 10.92 28.29 2.16
N CYS A 416 12.17 27.88 2.45
CA CYS A 416 13.21 28.84 2.82
C CYS A 416 13.70 29.72 1.65
N ASP A 417 14.26 30.90 1.91
CA ASP A 417 14.82 31.77 0.87
C ASP A 417 16.26 31.39 0.52
N ALA A 418 17.07 31.05 1.53
CA ALA A 418 18.45 30.60 1.36
C ALA A 418 18.78 29.38 2.22
N VAL A 419 19.91 28.75 1.90
CA VAL A 419 20.43 27.59 2.64
C VAL A 419 21.87 27.85 3.07
N LEU A 420 22.15 27.49 4.32
CA LEU A 420 23.49 27.46 4.89
C LEU A 420 23.76 26.06 5.45
N ILE A 421 24.68 25.31 4.83
CA ILE A 421 25.10 23.99 5.32
C ILE A 421 26.29 24.18 6.27
N TYR A 422 26.12 23.88 7.55
CA TYR A 422 27.18 23.87 8.54
C TYR A 422 27.94 22.54 8.48
N TYR A 423 29.25 22.62 8.27
CA TYR A 423 30.15 21.47 8.21
C TYR A 423 31.15 21.52 9.36
N GLY A 424 30.69 21.08 10.54
CA GLY A 424 31.49 20.80 11.73
C GLY A 424 31.92 19.34 11.76
N ASN A 425 31.53 18.59 12.78
CA ASN A 425 31.86 17.20 13.04
C ASN A 425 31.18 16.18 12.10
N ALA A 426 30.31 16.63 11.19
CA ALA A 426 29.75 15.82 10.13
C ALA A 426 30.83 15.23 9.18
N ASP A 427 30.47 14.23 8.37
CA ASP A 427 31.37 13.69 7.34
C ASP A 427 31.20 14.42 6.00
N ARG A 428 32.26 14.50 5.19
CA ARG A 428 32.17 15.08 3.83
C ARG A 428 31.04 14.48 2.99
N ALA A 429 30.86 13.15 3.07
CA ALA A 429 29.82 12.46 2.31
C ALA A 429 28.41 12.98 2.65
N TRP A 430 28.19 13.36 3.91
CA TRP A 430 26.93 13.95 4.36
C TRP A 430 26.73 15.34 3.74
N VAL A 431 27.77 16.17 3.68
CA VAL A 431 27.70 17.50 3.04
C VAL A 431 27.41 17.38 1.54
N ASP A 432 28.10 16.45 0.87
CA ASP A 432 27.90 16.21 -0.57
C ASP A 432 26.47 15.69 -0.84
N MET A 433 25.91 14.86 0.05
CA MET A 433 24.50 14.45 0.02
C MET A 433 23.55 15.64 0.20
N LYS A 434 23.80 16.54 1.17
CA LYS A 434 22.96 17.73 1.37
C LYS A 434 22.98 18.66 0.16
N LEU A 435 24.14 18.84 -0.49
CA LEU A 435 24.23 19.57 -1.76
C LEU A 435 23.44 18.90 -2.88
N MET A 436 23.43 17.57 -2.96
CA MET A 436 22.58 16.84 -3.91
C MET A 436 21.09 17.04 -3.63
N ASN A 437 20.67 17.12 -2.37
CA ASN A 437 19.28 17.42 -2.01
C ASN A 437 18.87 18.81 -2.50
N LEU A 438 19.76 19.81 -2.43
CA LEU A 438 19.48 21.15 -2.97
C LEU A 438 19.22 21.14 -4.48
N MET A 439 19.87 20.23 -5.24
CA MET A 439 19.60 20.06 -6.67
C MET A 439 18.24 19.39 -6.93
N LYS A 440 17.78 18.53 -6.00
CA LYS A 440 16.50 17.83 -6.07
C LYS A 440 15.32 18.66 -5.54
N ALA A 441 15.59 19.79 -4.86
CA ALA A 441 14.57 20.67 -4.29
C ALA A 441 13.39 21.01 -5.22
N PRO A 442 13.58 21.27 -6.54
CA PRO A 442 12.46 21.48 -7.45
C PRO A 442 11.52 20.28 -7.56
N GLY A 443 12.06 19.06 -7.51
CA GLY A 443 11.28 17.82 -7.53
C GLY A 443 10.47 17.56 -6.25
N TYR A 444 10.79 18.25 -5.16
CA TYR A 444 10.02 18.20 -3.91
C TYR A 444 8.94 19.30 -3.83
N GLY A 445 8.80 20.16 -4.84
CA GLY A 445 7.78 21.22 -4.89
C GLY A 445 8.30 22.64 -4.74
N ARG A 446 9.63 22.85 -4.67
CA ARG A 446 10.21 24.19 -4.64
C ARG A 446 10.07 24.88 -6.01
N THR A 447 9.41 26.04 -6.04
CA THR A 447 9.12 26.78 -7.29
C THR A 447 10.07 27.94 -7.58
N LYS A 448 10.80 28.45 -6.58
CA LYS A 448 11.78 29.55 -6.72
C LYS A 448 13.21 29.05 -6.47
N PRO A 449 14.24 29.55 -7.17
CA PRO A 449 15.63 29.22 -6.82
C PRO A 449 15.98 29.74 -5.41
N PHE A 450 17.00 29.16 -4.77
CA PHE A 450 17.55 29.71 -3.54
C PHE A 450 18.25 31.05 -3.83
N VAL A 451 17.99 32.07 -3.02
CA VAL A 451 18.63 33.40 -3.11
C VAL A 451 20.14 33.28 -2.86
N ALA A 452 20.52 32.45 -1.88
CA ALA A 452 21.90 32.12 -1.58
C ALA A 452 22.04 30.64 -1.15
N LYS A 453 23.19 30.04 -1.48
CA LYS A 453 23.57 28.69 -1.06
C LYS A 453 25.01 28.74 -0.58
N THR A 454 25.24 28.41 0.69
CA THR A 454 26.58 28.49 1.28
C THR A 454 26.89 27.23 2.09
N VAL A 455 28.14 26.76 2.02
CA VAL A 455 28.70 25.74 2.91
C VAL A 455 29.67 26.43 3.86
N TYR A 456 29.38 26.38 5.16
CA TYR A 456 30.20 26.95 6.22
C TYR A 456 31.08 25.86 6.83
N LEU A 457 32.39 25.95 6.63
CA LEU A 457 33.36 25.03 7.22
C LEU A 457 33.74 25.50 8.62
N ALA A 458 33.35 24.73 9.63
CA ALA A 458 33.68 24.98 11.03
C ALA A 458 34.73 23.98 11.54
N PRO A 459 35.49 24.33 12.60
CA PRO A 459 36.34 23.39 13.32
C PRO A 459 35.58 22.15 13.83
N PRO A 460 36.25 21.01 14.05
CA PRO A 460 37.69 20.78 13.86
C PRO A 460 38.06 20.74 12.37
N MET A 461 39.17 21.37 12.02
CA MET A 461 39.68 21.37 10.64
C MET A 461 40.49 20.10 10.36
N ASP A 462 40.20 19.46 9.24
CA ASP A 462 40.97 18.33 8.73
C ASP A 462 41.51 18.62 7.32
N ARG A 463 42.34 17.70 6.81
CA ARG A 463 42.93 17.82 5.46
C ARG A 463 41.85 17.90 4.35
N ARG A 464 40.66 17.35 4.58
CA ARG A 464 39.58 17.30 3.58
C ARG A 464 38.80 18.61 3.54
N LYS A 465 38.47 19.21 4.70
CA LYS A 465 37.84 20.52 4.84
C LYS A 465 38.71 21.64 4.30
N GLN A 466 40.01 21.64 4.61
CA GLN A 466 40.96 22.66 4.10
C GLN A 466 41.05 22.72 2.57
N ARG A 467 40.67 21.63 1.88
CA ARG A 467 40.68 21.52 0.41
C ARG A 467 39.27 21.45 -0.17
N TYR A 468 38.23 21.68 0.62
CA TYR A 468 36.86 21.57 0.18
C TYR A 468 36.52 22.70 -0.79
N ARG A 469 35.99 22.33 -1.97
CA ARG A 469 35.54 23.24 -3.02
C ARG A 469 34.35 22.62 -3.74
N THR A 470 33.38 23.43 -4.10
CA THR A 470 32.21 23.02 -4.88
C THR A 470 31.78 24.15 -5.81
N HIS A 471 31.15 23.80 -6.94
CA HIS A 471 30.46 24.76 -7.80
C HIS A 471 28.99 24.94 -7.44
N SER A 472 28.47 24.14 -6.49
CA SER A 472 27.05 24.10 -6.18
C SER A 472 26.61 25.15 -5.15
N ALA A 473 27.55 25.71 -4.40
CA ALA A 473 27.36 26.66 -3.31
C ALA A 473 28.65 27.48 -3.09
N GLU A 474 28.52 28.66 -2.48
CA GLU A 474 29.66 29.42 -1.95
C GLU A 474 30.27 28.67 -0.75
N VAL A 475 31.59 28.76 -0.57
CA VAL A 475 32.29 28.08 0.55
C VAL A 475 32.93 29.14 1.43
N VAL A 476 32.55 29.12 2.71
CA VAL A 476 33.07 30.00 3.77
C VAL A 476 33.85 29.15 4.75
N VAL A 477 35.02 29.63 5.19
CA VAL A 477 35.93 28.88 6.07
C VAL A 477 36.21 29.65 7.34
N GLN A 478 35.93 29.04 8.49
CA GLN A 478 36.28 29.60 9.80
C GLN A 478 37.72 29.20 10.17
N GLU A 479 38.65 30.16 10.24
CA GLU A 479 40.08 29.86 10.48
C GLU A 479 40.43 29.58 11.96
N GLY A 480 39.61 30.02 12.92
CA GLY A 480 39.84 29.82 14.36
C GLY A 480 38.70 29.08 15.07
N ASP A 481 38.83 28.81 16.37
CA ASP A 481 37.82 28.07 17.14
C ASP A 481 36.55 28.88 17.42
N ALA A 482 36.62 30.21 17.34
CA ALA A 482 35.49 31.10 17.56
C ALA A 482 34.77 31.47 16.26
N PHE A 483 33.44 31.54 16.32
CA PHE A 483 32.61 32.07 15.25
C PHE A 483 33.00 33.52 14.94
N THR A 484 33.16 33.84 13.65
CA THR A 484 33.51 35.19 13.16
C THR A 484 32.38 35.74 12.28
N PRO A 485 31.56 36.68 12.78
CA PRO A 485 30.39 37.21 12.08
C PRO A 485 30.63 37.69 10.65
N VAL A 486 31.77 38.36 10.42
CA VAL A 486 32.16 38.97 9.13
C VAL A 486 32.18 37.95 7.99
N LEU A 487 32.36 36.66 8.30
CA LEU A 487 32.36 35.57 7.32
C LEU A 487 30.99 35.37 6.63
N LEU A 488 29.89 35.84 7.23
CA LEU A 488 28.54 35.71 6.69
C LEU A 488 27.95 37.03 6.19
N ASP A 489 28.73 38.12 6.15
CA ASP A 489 28.25 39.44 5.71
C ASP A 489 27.75 39.41 4.25
N ALA A 490 28.48 38.73 3.35
CA ALA A 490 28.07 38.59 1.96
C ALA A 490 26.76 37.79 1.80
N PHE A 491 26.60 36.74 2.61
CA PHE A 491 25.41 35.91 2.63
C PHE A 491 24.18 36.69 3.13
N THR A 492 24.30 37.34 4.28
CA THR A 492 23.22 38.13 4.90
C THR A 492 22.86 39.36 4.06
N ALA A 493 23.84 40.05 3.46
CA ALA A 493 23.60 41.18 2.56
C ALA A 493 22.88 40.78 1.26
N THR A 494 23.03 39.53 0.80
CA THR A 494 22.32 39.03 -0.39
C THR A 494 20.84 38.78 -0.09
N LEU A 495 20.51 38.39 1.14
CA LEU A 495 19.14 38.14 1.59
C LEU A 495 18.35 39.42 1.92
N LYS A 496 19.04 40.50 2.29
CA LYS A 496 18.44 41.79 2.67
C LYS A 496 18.20 42.75 1.49
N LYS A 497 18.50 42.32 0.26
CA LYS A 497 18.28 43.09 -0.98
C LYS A 497 16.95 42.71 -1.61
#